data_AF-A0A2E8TNI1-F1
#
_entry.id   AF-A0A2E8TNI1-F1
#
_cell.length_a   1.000
_cell.length_b   1.000
_cell.length_c   1.000
_cell.angle_alpha   90.00
_cell.angle_beta   90.00
_cell.angle_gamma   90.00
#
_symmetry.space_group_name_H-M   'P 1'
#
loop_
_entity.id
_entity.type
_entity.pdbx_description
1 polymer ?
#
loop_
_entity_poly.entity_id
_entity_poly.type
_entity_poly.pdbx_seq_one_letter_code
_entity_poly.pdbx_strand_id
1 'polypeptide(L)' 'YVENYGKTELEKNNFEVDYFSIRNKNNLLEPSEDADLIILASVSIEGVRLIDNIFVG' A
#
# COMPACT_ATOMS: atom_id res chain seq x y z
N TYR A 1 -1.21 -0.81 11.83
CA TYR A 1 -0.18 0.21 12.20
C TYR A 1 0.61 0.65 10.97
N VAL A 2 1.26 -0.28 10.26
CA VAL A 2 2.06 0.02 9.05
C VAL A 2 1.25 0.68 7.93
N GLU A 3 0.04 0.19 7.63
CA GLU A 3 -0.79 0.79 6.58
C GLU A 3 -1.11 2.26 6.86
N ASN A 4 -1.55 2.58 8.07
CA ASN A 4 -1.82 3.97 8.46
C ASN A 4 -0.56 4.84 8.39
N TYR A 5 0.58 4.31 8.84
CA TYR A 5 1.86 5.02 8.72
C TYR A 5 2.20 5.32 7.25
N GLY A 6 2.08 4.32 6.36
CA GLY A 6 2.32 4.48 4.92
C GLY A 6 1.42 5.54 4.29
N LYS A 7 0.12 5.53 4.63
CA LYS A 7 -0.82 6.58 4.18
C LYS A 7 -0.39 7.96 4.65
N THR A 8 -0.11 8.12 5.95
CA THR A 8 0.30 9.41 6.51
C THR A 8 1.60 9.93 5.91
N GLU A 9 2.58 9.08 5.64
CA GLU A 9 3.82 9.52 4.97
C GLU A 9 3.58 9.96 3.52
N LEU A 10 2.71 9.28 2.77
CA LEU A 10 2.34 9.71 1.42
C LEU A 10 1.60 11.05 1.44
N GLU A 11 0.64 11.22 2.34
CA GLU A 11 -0.13 12.47 2.51
C GLU A 11 0.79 13.66 2.87
N LYS A 12 1.79 13.46 3.74
CA LYS A 12 2.81 14.48 4.05
C LYS A 12 3.61 14.94 2.83
N ASN A 13 3.67 14.12 1.78
CA ASN A 13 4.37 14.41 0.53
C ASN A 13 3.41 14.85 -0.59
N ASN A 14 2.22 15.35 -0.24
CA ASN A 14 1.19 15.89 -1.15
C ASN A 14 0.57 14.86 -2.10
N PHE A 15 0.62 13.58 -1.75
CA PHE A 15 -0.14 12.56 -2.46
C PHE A 15 -1.57 12.46 -1.91
N GLU A 16 -2.54 12.31 -2.80
CA GLU A 16 -3.89 11.88 -2.45
C GLU A 16 -3.93 10.35 -2.48
N VAL A 17 -4.21 9.69 -1.34
CA VAL A 17 -4.09 8.24 -1.23
C VAL A 17 -5.43 7.54 -1.47
N ASP A 18 -5.52 6.72 -2.51
CA ASP A 18 -6.68 5.83 -2.72
C ASP A 18 -6.60 4.65 -1.73
N TYR A 19 -5.44 3.99 -1.70
CA TYR A 19 -5.14 2.92 -0.77
C TYR A 19 -3.64 2.76 -0.55
N PHE A 20 -3.31 2.26 0.64
CA PHE A 20 -2.04 1.66 0.98
C PHE A 20 -2.39 0.42 1.80
N SER A 21 -2.10 -0.76 1.27
CA SER A 21 -2.59 -2.01 1.82
C SER A 21 -1.53 -3.10 1.84
N ILE A 22 -1.54 -3.91 2.90
CA ILE A 22 -0.73 -5.11 3.04
C ILE A 22 -1.66 -6.30 2.85
N ARG A 23 -1.29 -7.20 1.93
CA ARG A 23 -2.09 -8.37 1.59
C ARG A 23 -1.23 -9.61 1.49
N ASN A 24 -1.87 -10.77 1.60
CA ASN A 24 -1.24 -12.03 1.22
C ASN A 24 -0.90 -11.97 -0.28
N LYS A 25 0.36 -12.20 -0.63
CA LYS A 25 0.89 -12.14 -1.99
C LYS A 25 0.19 -13.07 -2.97
N ASN A 26 -0.27 -14.24 -2.49
CA ASN A 26 -0.78 -15.31 -3.33
C ASN A 26 -2.27 -15.14 -3.69
N ASN A 27 -3.05 -14.48 -2.83
CA ASN A 27 -4.51 -14.37 -3.02
C ASN A 27 -5.13 -13.00 -2.71
N LEU A 28 -4.31 -12.02 -2.31
CA LEU A 28 -4.70 -10.65 -1.98
C LEU A 28 -5.71 -10.51 -0.82
N LEU A 29 -5.91 -11.57 -0.02
CA LEU A 29 -6.73 -11.51 1.18
C LEU A 29 -5.96 -10.86 2.34
N GLU A 30 -6.67 -10.62 3.45
CA GLU A 30 -6.02 -10.24 4.71
C GLU A 30 -4.97 -11.30 5.08
N PRO A 31 -3.73 -10.88 5.38
CA PRO A 31 -2.66 -11.81 5.66
C PRO A 31 -2.86 -12.50 7.03
N SER A 32 -2.55 -13.80 7.09
CA SER A 32 -2.27 -14.51 8.34
C SER A 32 -0.85 -14.18 8.84
N GLU A 33 -0.52 -14.57 10.08
CA GLU A 33 0.82 -14.32 10.66
C GLU A 33 1.98 -14.82 9.77
N ASP A 34 1.86 -16.00 9.17
CA ASP A 34 2.92 -16.61 8.35
C ASP A 34 2.76 -16.40 6.83
N ALA A 35 1.98 -15.40 6.41
CA ALA A 35 1.73 -15.17 4.99
C ALA A 35 2.94 -14.50 4.30
N ASP A 36 3.24 -14.93 3.07
CA ASP A 36 4.02 -14.11 2.13
C ASP A 36 3.26 -12.83 1.84
N LEU A 37 3.92 -11.67 1.95
CA LEU A 37 3.23 -10.37 1.88
C LEU A 37 3.53 -9.61 0.59
N ILE A 38 2.55 -8.81 0.17
CA ILE A 38 2.68 -7.75 -0.82
C ILE A 38 2.14 -6.45 -0.24
N ILE A 39 2.86 -5.36 -0.46
CA ILE A 39 2.38 -4.00 -0.22
C ILE A 39 1.85 -3.47 -1.56
N LEU A 40 0.65 -2.91 -1.54
CA LEU A 40 -0.02 -2.29 -2.68
C LEU A 40 -0.27 -0.83 -2.35
N ALA A 41 0.11 0.09 -3.23
CA ALA A 41 -0.19 1.50 -3.10
C ALA A 41 -0.82 2.06 -4.37
N SER A 42 -1.79 2.96 -4.19
CA SER A 42 -2.37 3.77 -5.25
C SER A 42 -2.55 5.18 -4.74
N VAL A 43 -1.97 6.13 -5.47
CA VAL A 43 -1.99 7.55 -5.10
C VAL A 43 -2.21 8.42 -6.32
N SER A 44 -2.65 9.65 -6.12
CA SER A 44 -2.71 10.67 -7.15
C SER A 44 -1.85 11.88 -6.76
N ILE A 45 -1.21 12.49 -7.77
CA ILE A 45 -0.50 13.76 -7.66
C ILE A 45 -0.79 14.57 -8.93
N GLU A 46 -1.22 15.83 -8.76
CA GLU A 46 -1.55 16.73 -9.88
C GLU A 46 -2.52 16.11 -10.93
N GLY A 47 -3.48 15.30 -10.47
CA GLY A 47 -4.45 14.62 -11.33
C GLY A 47 -3.92 13.38 -12.06
N VAL A 48 -2.66 12.98 -11.82
CA VAL A 48 -2.07 11.75 -12.35
C VAL A 48 -2.09 10.67 -11.29
N ARG A 49 -2.71 9.53 -11.60
CA ARG A 49 -2.78 8.37 -10.71
C ARG A 49 -1.59 7.43 -10.94
N LEU A 50 -0.88 7.11 -9.87
CA LEU A 50 0.28 6.23 -9.82
C LEU A 50 -0.08 4.99 -8.99
N ILE A 51 0.40 3.83 -9.44
CA ILE A 51 0.27 2.57 -8.71
C ILE A 51 1.63 1.91 -8.62
N ASP A 52 1.90 1.24 -7.51
CA ASP A 52 3.08 0.40 -7.36
C ASP A 52 2.84 -0.70 -6.31
N ASN A 53 3.67 -1.73 -6.34
CA ASN A 53 3.64 -2.83 -5.40
C ASN A 53 5.02 -3.40 -5.08
N ILE A 54 5.22 -3.82 -3.83
CA ILE A 54 6.49 -4.41 -3.36
C ILE A 54 6.20 -5.73 -2.66
N PHE A 55 6.90 -6.80 -3.04
CA PHE A 55 6.90 -8.05 -2.29
C PHE A 55 7.77 -7.93 -1.05
N VAL A 56 7.29 -8.42 0.08
CA VAL A 56 8.05 -8.48 1.34
C VAL A 56 8.41 -9.94 1.61
N GLY A 57 9.67 -10.18 1.90
CA GLY A 57 10.22 -11.49 2.26
C GLY A 57 11.24 -11.37 3.37
#